data_AF-A0A1M6Q8R8-F1
#
_entry.id   AF-A0A1M6Q8R8-F1
#
_cell.length_a   1.000
_cell.length_b   1.000
_cell.length_c   1.000
_cell.angle_alpha   90.00
_cell.angle_beta   90.00
_cell.angle_gamma   90.00
#
_symmetry.space_group_name_H-M   'P 1'
#
loop_
_entity.id
_entity.type
_entity.pdbx_description
1 polymer ?
#
loop_
_entity_poly.entity_id
_entity_poly.type
_entity_poly.pdbx_seq_one_letter_code
_entity_poly.pdbx_strand_id
1 'polypeptide(L)'
;MHLDTVFTMVDYDKFLMYPGIKDMIFTYVLKPGENGLIQAKSEKSLKICLEKTLNRKIKIIYSGEDDPIIAAREQWGDSTNTLAISPGKVLVYNRNTVTNRQLRKEGIETLEFEGSELVRGRGGPRCMSMPICREKI
;
A
#
# COMPACT_ATOMS: atom_id res chain seq x y z
N MET A 1 -4.27 9.90 10.51
CA MET A 1 -3.18 9.05 9.96
C MET A 1 -3.63 7.61 10.03
N HIS A 2 -3.35 6.79 9.02
CA HIS A 2 -3.97 5.47 8.81
C HIS A 2 -2.99 4.47 8.15
N LEU A 3 -3.34 3.17 8.15
CA LEU A 3 -2.52 2.10 7.56
C LEU A 3 -2.21 2.31 6.07
N ASP A 4 -3.16 2.86 5.32
CA ASP A 4 -3.03 3.11 3.87
C ASP A 4 -2.07 4.26 3.52
N THR A 5 -1.60 4.99 4.53
CA THR A 5 -0.51 5.96 4.37
C THR A 5 0.86 5.29 4.41
N VAL A 6 0.95 4.00 4.76
CA VAL A 6 2.24 3.28 4.85
C VAL A 6 2.22 1.91 4.17
N PHE A 7 1.04 1.39 3.81
CA PHE A 7 0.89 0.05 3.24
C PHE A 7 -0.39 -0.10 2.40
N THR A 8 -0.26 -0.42 1.10
CA THR A 8 -1.40 -0.54 0.17
C THR A 8 -1.20 -1.68 -0.84
N MET A 9 -2.27 -2.40 -1.20
CA MET A 9 -2.26 -3.42 -2.27
C MET A 9 -2.45 -2.77 -3.63
N VAL A 10 -1.57 -3.06 -4.59
CA VAL A 10 -1.57 -2.44 -5.94
C VAL A 10 -1.81 -3.43 -7.07
N ASP A 11 -1.68 -4.73 -6.79
CA ASP A 11 -1.94 -5.82 -7.73
C ASP A 11 -2.28 -7.10 -6.94
N TYR A 12 -2.61 -8.17 -7.67
CA TYR A 12 -2.91 -9.50 -7.13
C TYR A 12 -1.89 -10.01 -6.10
N ASP A 13 -0.61 -9.76 -6.32
CA ASP A 13 0.51 -10.28 -5.52
C ASP A 13 1.49 -9.18 -5.06
N LYS A 14 1.16 -7.90 -5.31
CA LYS A 14 2.07 -6.77 -5.06
C LYS A 14 1.47 -5.76 -4.10
N PHE A 15 2.30 -5.36 -3.14
CA PHE A 15 1.99 -4.33 -2.15
C PHE A 15 3.06 -3.24 -2.21
N LEU A 16 2.64 -2.00 -1.98
CA LEU A 16 3.51 -0.86 -1.82
C LEU A 16 3.62 -0.49 -0.34
N MET A 17 4.84 -0.34 0.16
CA MET A 17 5.12 -0.09 1.58
C MET A 17 6.12 1.06 1.76
N TYR A 18 5.90 1.88 2.79
CA TYR A 18 6.92 2.82 3.26
C TYR A 18 8.00 2.07 4.06
N PRO A 19 9.28 2.09 3.65
CA PRO A 19 10.33 1.29 4.30
C PRO A 19 10.54 1.62 5.79
N GLY A 20 10.23 2.85 6.23
CA GLY A 20 10.44 3.28 7.62
C GLY A 20 9.57 2.55 8.67
N ILE A 21 8.55 1.79 8.26
CA ILE A 21 7.73 0.98 9.18
C ILE A 21 8.12 -0.50 9.23
N LYS A 22 9.07 -0.95 8.39
CA LYS A 22 9.38 -2.39 8.19
C LYS A 22 9.63 -3.14 9.51
N ASP A 23 10.37 -2.52 10.42
CA ASP A 23 10.78 -3.13 11.69
C ASP A 23 9.79 -2.82 12.84
N MET A 24 8.69 -2.13 12.54
CA MET A 24 7.66 -1.70 13.51
C MET A 24 6.32 -2.43 13.30
N ILE A 25 6.27 -3.43 12.42
CA ILE A 25 5.03 -4.15 12.10
C ILE A 25 4.83 -5.35 13.02
N PHE A 26 3.73 -5.31 13.78
CA PHE A 26 3.20 -6.46 14.51
C PHE A 26 1.96 -6.98 13.77
N THR A 27 2.00 -8.24 13.34
CA THR A 27 0.92 -8.84 12.55
C THR A 27 0.13 -9.83 13.38
N TYR A 28 -1.20 -9.70 13.36
CA TYR A 28 -2.13 -10.60 14.03
C TYR A 28 -3.16 -11.11 13.04
N VAL A 29 -3.43 -12.41 13.08
CA VAL A 29 -4.57 -13.04 12.40
C VAL A 29 -5.72 -13.12 13.38
N LEU A 30 -6.82 -12.47 13.04
CA LEU A 30 -8.05 -12.47 13.83
C LEU A 30 -9.05 -13.45 13.21
N LYS A 31 -9.61 -14.34 14.02
CA LYS A 31 -10.69 -15.26 13.63
C LYS A 31 -11.85 -15.15 14.61
N PRO A 32 -13.10 -15.32 14.15
CA PRO A 32 -14.22 -15.53 15.05
C PRO A 32 -13.94 -16.74 15.97
N GLY A 33 -14.08 -16.53 17.27
CA GLY A 33 -14.05 -17.57 18.29
C GLY A 33 -15.46 -17.92 18.78
N GLU A 34 -15.52 -18.69 19.86
CA GLU A 34 -16.80 -19.06 20.50
C GLU A 34 -17.40 -17.87 21.28
N ASN A 35 -18.73 -17.85 21.40
CA ASN A 35 -19.48 -16.87 22.20
C ASN A 35 -19.17 -15.40 21.90
N GLY A 36 -18.87 -15.08 20.64
CA GLY A 36 -18.56 -13.70 20.21
C GLY A 36 -17.16 -13.21 20.57
N LEU A 37 -16.29 -14.09 21.11
CA LEU A 37 -14.89 -13.76 21.36
C LEU A 37 -14.09 -13.79 20.06
N ILE A 38 -13.01 -13.00 19.99
CA ILE A 38 -12.07 -13.00 18.86
C ILE A 38 -10.84 -13.80 19.26
N GLN A 39 -10.45 -14.77 18.43
CA GLN A 39 -9.17 -15.44 18.56
C GLN A 39 -8.10 -14.66 17.78
N ALA A 40 -7.06 -14.22 18.48
CA ALA A 40 -5.94 -13.50 17.88
C ALA A 40 -4.68 -14.36 17.94
N LYS A 41 -4.03 -14.57 16.79
CA LYS A 41 -2.74 -15.25 16.70
C LYS A 41 -1.71 -14.33 16.08
N SER A 42 -0.58 -14.14 16.75
CA SER A 42 0.54 -13.38 16.16
C SER A 42 1.20 -14.18 15.04
N GLU A 43 1.56 -13.48 13.96
CA GLU A 43 2.37 -14.02 12.87
C GLU A 43 3.75 -13.36 12.86
N LYS A 44 4.77 -14.14 12.51
CA LYS A 44 6.17 -13.70 12.59
C LYS A 44 6.54 -12.62 11.57
N SER A 45 5.77 -12.51 10.50
CA SER A 45 6.05 -11.59 9.40
C SER A 45 4.77 -11.25 8.66
N LEU A 46 4.59 -9.97 8.35
CA LEU A 46 3.49 -9.51 7.50
C LEU A 46 3.49 -10.23 6.15
N LYS A 47 4.67 -10.38 5.52
CA LYS A 47 4.80 -11.04 4.23
C LYS A 47 4.29 -12.49 4.29
N ILE A 48 4.75 -13.26 5.27
CA ILE A 48 4.32 -14.66 5.45
C ILE A 48 2.82 -14.74 5.70
N CYS A 49 2.27 -13.81 6.50
CA CYS A 49 0.84 -13.73 6.76
C CYS A 49 0.05 -13.49 5.46
N LEU A 50 0.50 -12.54 4.63
CA LEU A 50 -0.15 -12.22 3.34
C LEU A 50 -0.05 -13.39 2.36
N GLU A 51 1.10 -14.05 2.27
CA GLU A 51 1.30 -15.21 1.38
C GLU A 51 0.36 -16.36 1.73
N LYS A 52 0.21 -16.67 3.01
CA LYS A 52 -0.77 -17.67 3.50
C LYS A 52 -2.21 -17.25 3.22
N THR A 53 -2.53 -15.97 3.48
CA THR A 53 -3.91 -15.47 3.38
C THR A 53 -4.39 -15.41 1.93
N LEU A 54 -3.52 -15.00 1.00
CA LEU A 54 -3.85 -14.85 -0.42
C LEU A 54 -3.50 -16.09 -1.27
N ASN A 55 -2.92 -17.12 -0.63
CA ASN A 55 -2.45 -18.35 -1.25
C ASN A 55 -1.58 -18.10 -2.50
N ARG A 56 -0.61 -17.20 -2.38
CA ARG A 56 0.29 -16.80 -3.47
C ARG A 56 1.56 -16.18 -2.90
N LYS A 57 2.65 -16.21 -3.66
CA LYS A 57 3.89 -15.51 -3.31
C LYS A 57 3.66 -14.00 -3.37
N ILE A 58 4.20 -13.25 -2.40
CA ILE A 58 3.98 -11.80 -2.33
C ILE A 58 5.27 -11.03 -2.60
N LYS A 59 5.14 -9.92 -3.33
CA LYS A 59 6.18 -8.92 -3.50
C LYS A 59 5.80 -7.63 -2.79
N ILE A 60 6.71 -7.14 -1.95
CA ILE A 60 6.61 -5.81 -1.33
C ILE A 60 7.54 -4.89 -2.11
N ILE A 61 6.98 -3.81 -2.66
CA ILE A 61 7.66 -2.71 -3.34
C ILE A 61 7.83 -1.60 -2.30
N TYR A 62 8.99 -0.95 -2.24
CA TYR A 62 9.25 0.09 -1.25
C TYR A 62 9.15 1.49 -1.86
N SER A 63 8.34 2.37 -1.26
CA SER A 63 8.21 3.74 -1.75
C SER A 63 9.51 4.52 -1.58
N GLY A 64 9.90 5.29 -2.59
CA GLY A 64 11.14 6.06 -2.58
C GLY A 64 12.43 5.24 -2.66
N GLU A 65 12.33 3.96 -3.06
CA GLU A 65 13.48 3.04 -3.17
C GLU A 65 14.18 2.80 -1.81
N ASP A 66 15.46 2.46 -1.84
CA ASP A 66 16.30 2.24 -0.65
C ASP A 66 16.97 3.54 -0.16
N ASP A 67 16.55 4.71 -0.67
CA ASP A 67 17.06 6.01 -0.22
C ASP A 67 16.15 6.58 0.89
N PRO A 68 16.66 6.70 2.14
CA PRO A 68 15.84 7.13 3.28
C PRO A 68 15.35 8.58 3.15
N ILE A 69 16.08 9.45 2.47
CA ILE A 69 15.71 10.85 2.26
C ILE A 69 14.56 10.93 1.25
N ILE A 70 14.70 10.21 0.15
CA ILE A 70 13.67 10.15 -0.89
C ILE A 70 12.41 9.47 -0.34
N ALA A 71 12.55 8.34 0.35
CA ALA A 71 11.45 7.62 0.97
C ALA A 71 10.67 8.52 1.93
N ALA A 72 11.34 9.23 2.85
CA ALA A 72 10.67 10.14 3.77
C ALA A 72 9.95 11.31 3.04
N ARG A 73 10.60 11.88 2.01
CA ARG A 73 10.01 12.98 1.22
C ARG A 73 8.76 12.54 0.46
N GLU A 74 8.82 11.41 -0.24
CA GLU A 74 7.69 10.91 -1.04
C GLU A 74 6.58 10.34 -0.15
N GLN A 75 6.94 9.75 1.00
CA GLN A 75 5.97 9.37 2.04
C GLN A 75 5.16 10.58 2.53
N TRP A 76 5.81 11.73 2.73
CA TRP A 76 5.13 12.98 3.07
C TRP A 76 4.21 13.49 1.93
N GLY A 77 4.49 13.09 0.69
CA GLY A 77 3.63 13.31 -0.47
C GLY A 77 2.62 12.18 -0.73
N ASP A 78 2.33 11.35 0.27
CA ASP A 78 1.35 10.25 0.22
C ASP A 78 1.67 9.20 -0.87
N SER A 79 2.95 8.88 -1.09
CA SER A 79 3.41 7.96 -2.14
C SER A 79 2.83 6.55 -2.06
N THR A 80 2.52 6.05 -0.87
CA THR A 80 1.93 4.71 -0.67
C THR A 80 0.40 4.71 -0.78
N ASN A 81 -0.24 5.89 -0.73
CA ASN A 81 -1.69 6.06 -0.74
C ASN A 81 -2.27 6.01 -2.17
N THR A 82 -1.82 5.02 -2.92
CA THR A 82 -2.19 4.81 -4.33
C THR A 82 -3.59 4.22 -4.45
N LEU A 83 -4.33 4.60 -5.50
CA LEU A 83 -5.65 4.03 -5.78
C LEU A 83 -5.54 3.04 -6.93
N ALA A 84 -5.63 1.73 -6.63
CA ALA A 84 -5.75 0.70 -7.66
C ALA A 84 -7.14 0.75 -8.30
N ILE A 85 -7.23 1.02 -9.60
CA ILE A 85 -8.49 1.01 -10.36
C ILE A 85 -8.75 -0.33 -11.02
N SER A 86 -7.70 -1.05 -11.35
CA SER A 86 -7.72 -2.46 -11.73
C SER A 86 -6.42 -3.12 -11.22
N PRO A 87 -6.33 -4.46 -11.21
CA PRO A 87 -5.08 -5.14 -10.87
C PRO A 87 -3.92 -4.62 -11.74
N GLY A 88 -2.83 -4.20 -11.10
CA GLY A 88 -1.66 -3.68 -11.80
C GLY A 88 -1.80 -2.27 -12.37
N LYS A 89 -2.88 -1.53 -12.07
CA LYS A 89 -3.12 -0.16 -12.58
C LYS A 89 -3.56 0.79 -11.47
N VAL A 90 -2.77 1.82 -11.23
CA VAL A 90 -2.93 2.73 -10.08
C VAL A 90 -2.97 4.19 -10.48
N LEU A 91 -3.80 4.99 -9.80
CA LEU A 91 -3.69 6.45 -9.81
C LEU A 91 -2.71 6.91 -8.73
N VAL A 92 -1.83 7.84 -9.11
CA VAL A 92 -0.76 8.39 -8.26
C VAL A 92 -0.56 9.88 -8.52
N TYR A 93 0.00 10.60 -7.55
CA TYR A 93 0.51 11.94 -7.81
C TYR A 93 1.80 11.89 -8.63
N ASN A 94 1.95 12.81 -9.59
CA ASN A 94 3.16 12.92 -10.42
C ASN A 94 4.43 13.32 -9.64
N ARG A 95 4.28 13.93 -8.45
CA ARG A 95 5.41 14.38 -7.62
C ARG A 95 6.23 13.24 -7.01
N ASN A 96 5.66 12.04 -6.88
CA ASN A 96 6.31 10.88 -6.25
C ASN A 96 7.14 10.10 -7.29
N THR A 97 8.06 10.82 -7.95
CA THR A 97 8.75 10.37 -9.16
C THR A 97 9.52 9.06 -9.01
N VAL A 98 10.13 8.81 -7.84
CA VAL A 98 10.92 7.59 -7.60
C VAL A 98 10.00 6.41 -7.34
N THR A 99 8.98 6.58 -6.51
CA THR A 99 7.93 5.58 -6.28
C THR A 99 7.21 5.22 -7.58
N ASN A 100 6.81 6.20 -8.40
CA ASN A 100 6.15 5.95 -9.69
C ASN A 100 7.05 5.18 -10.66
N ARG A 101 8.37 5.46 -10.65
CA ARG A 101 9.34 4.70 -11.44
C ARG A 101 9.46 3.27 -10.95
N GLN A 102 9.50 3.04 -9.64
CA GLN A 102 9.57 1.69 -9.08
C GLN A 102 8.31 0.87 -9.40
N LEU A 103 7.12 1.44 -9.24
CA LEU A 103 5.87 0.81 -9.62
C LEU A 103 5.91 0.35 -11.09
N ARG A 104 6.35 1.22 -12.00
CA ARG A 104 6.50 0.87 -13.43
C ARG A 104 7.54 -0.23 -13.69
N LYS A 105 8.69 -0.21 -13.01
CA LYS A 105 9.70 -1.29 -13.09
C LYS A 105 9.11 -2.64 -12.66
N GLU A 106 8.13 -2.62 -11.75
CA GLU A 106 7.45 -3.79 -11.20
C GLU A 106 6.20 -4.20 -11.98
N GLY A 107 6.00 -3.63 -13.18
CA GLY A 107 4.89 -3.97 -14.06
C GLY A 107 3.55 -3.32 -13.69
N ILE A 108 3.56 -2.31 -12.80
CA ILE A 108 2.37 -1.53 -12.45
C ILE A 108 2.24 -0.34 -13.40
N GLU A 109 1.10 -0.22 -14.07
CA GLU A 109 0.72 0.97 -14.84
C GLU A 109 0.37 2.12 -13.89
N THR A 110 1.07 3.25 -14.00
CA THR A 110 0.84 4.44 -13.19
C THR A 110 0.13 5.53 -13.99
N LEU A 111 -1.11 5.86 -13.60
CA LEU A 111 -1.85 7.02 -14.09
C LEU A 111 -1.53 8.21 -13.19
N GLU A 112 -0.67 9.09 -13.69
CA GLU A 112 -0.15 10.22 -12.92
C GLU A 112 -0.99 11.48 -13.13
N PHE A 113 -1.27 12.23 -12.07
CA PHE A 113 -1.92 13.55 -12.17
C PHE A 113 -1.28 14.58 -11.22
N GLU A 114 -1.50 15.86 -11.55
CA GLU A 114 -1.05 16.99 -10.73
C GLU A 114 -1.97 17.19 -9.51
N GLY A 115 -1.36 17.25 -8.33
CA GLY A 115 -2.08 17.41 -7.06
C GLY A 115 -1.40 18.37 -6.10
N SER A 116 -0.73 19.42 -6.61
CA SER A 116 0.06 20.37 -5.81
C SER A 116 -0.73 21.02 -4.67
N GLU A 117 -2.01 21.34 -4.92
CA GLU A 117 -2.90 21.92 -3.91
C GLU A 117 -3.55 20.84 -3.04
N LEU A 118 -3.97 19.72 -3.63
CA LEU A 118 -4.66 18.62 -2.94
C LEU A 118 -3.76 17.98 -1.87
N VAL A 119 -2.48 17.76 -2.19
CA VAL A 119 -1.52 17.15 -1.26
C VAL A 119 -1.24 17.99 -0.02
N ARG A 120 -1.61 19.29 -0.01
CA ARG A 120 -1.55 20.11 1.21
C ARG A 120 -2.48 19.58 2.30
N GLY A 121 -3.54 18.86 1.91
CA GLY A 121 -4.43 18.11 2.79
C GLY A 121 -3.86 16.80 3.34
N ARG A 122 -2.63 16.40 2.93
CA ARG A 122 -1.95 15.16 3.38
C ARG A 122 -2.76 13.89 3.10
N GLY A 123 -3.19 13.75 1.84
CA GLY A 123 -3.87 12.56 1.36
C GLY A 123 -3.59 12.32 -0.12
N GLY A 124 -3.42 11.04 -0.46
CA GLY A 124 -3.29 10.57 -1.83
C GLY A 124 -4.63 10.30 -2.52
N PRO A 125 -4.58 9.76 -3.74
CA PRO A 125 -5.78 9.41 -4.52
C PRO A 125 -6.72 8.46 -3.78
N ARG A 126 -6.18 7.54 -2.96
CA ARG A 126 -6.99 6.60 -2.18
C ARG A 126 -7.79 7.30 -1.09
N CYS A 127 -7.18 8.23 -0.36
CA CYS A 127 -7.85 9.05 0.68
C CYS A 127 -9.01 9.88 0.13
N MET A 128 -8.97 10.27 -1.15
CA MET A 128 -10.03 11.06 -1.80
C MET A 128 -11.16 10.19 -2.40
N SER A 129 -11.14 8.88 -2.16
CA SER A 129 -12.02 7.93 -2.85
C SER A 129 -12.67 6.93 -1.90
N MET A 130 -13.86 6.47 -2.27
CA MET A 130 -14.57 5.39 -1.58
C MET A 130 -15.22 4.48 -2.64
N PRO A 131 -14.60 3.34 -2.99
CA PRO A 131 -15.16 2.42 -3.98
C PRO A 131 -16.53 1.90 -3.54
N ILE A 132 -17.56 2.12 -4.36
CA ILE A 132 -18.93 1.61 -4.11
C ILE A 132 -19.08 0.18 -4.67
N CYS A 133 -18.48 -0.10 -5.82
CA CYS A 133 -18.51 -1.39 -6.47
C CYS A 133 -17.16 -1.68 -7.14
N ARG A 134 -16.73 -2.94 -7.11
CA ARG A 134 -15.61 -3.49 -7.86
C ARG A 134 -16.03 -4.85 -8.40
N GLU A 135 -15.49 -5.23 -9.56
CA GLU A 135 -15.68 -6.57 -10.10
C GLU A 135 -15.10 -7.63 -9.16
N LYS A 136 -15.66 -8.84 -9.22
CA LYS A 136 -15.15 -9.98 -8.46
C LYS A 136 -13.77 -10.38 -8.99
N ILE A 137 -12.88 -10.70 -8.06
CA ILE A 137 -11.55 -11.27 -8.31
C ILE A 137 -11.63 -12.78 -8.28
#